data_AF-A0A2G8TF21-F1
#
_entry.id   AF-A0A2G8TF21-F1
#
_cell.length_a   1.000
_cell.length_b   1.000
_cell.length_c   1.000
_cell.angle_alpha   90.00
_cell.angle_beta   90.00
_cell.angle_gamma   90.00
#
_symmetry.space_group_name_H-M   'P 1'
#
loop_
_entity.id
_entity.type
_entity.pdbx_description
1 polymer ?
#
loop_
_entity_poly.entity_id
_entity_poly.type
_entity_poly.pdbx_seq_one_letter_code
_entity_poly.pdbx_strand_id
1 'polypeptide(L)'
;MTSATANGAPYHVPPEPSRWPSIVLAAAVHAGLLAFLYIGVSWQNTTPVQVEAEVWDMKTQSAAPPPPPPPEVIEPAPVPVPQPVPVPVPKVVQQPPPKVEEPVAPKAPDIALEREKRKAEKRKELEEEKKLEEQKLAKEMKAKQLADKKAQELADKKEQELADKKAEQKEQELAKKLEEKKLAEKLKAEKMAKAKEEAASEKRRAAELSRMMAGAGTSGEAAKSTASRVDTSYLAAINSKIKSSTSYAGSTAVPGKPEVVFKIEQLPSGEIISVRLTKSSGIPAFDDAVEKGILKSSPLPKNKNGTVLRTLEIAFAMKDLK
;
A
#
# COMPACT_ATOMS: atom_id res chain seq x y z
N MET A 1 17.34 -13.77 -76.26
CA MET A 1 16.85 -14.37 -75.00
C MET A 1 17.31 -13.46 -73.88
N THR A 2 16.39 -12.63 -73.37
CA THR A 2 16.65 -11.62 -72.34
C THR A 2 16.52 -12.25 -70.96
N SER A 3 17.60 -12.18 -70.18
CA SER A 3 17.71 -12.68 -68.82
C SER A 3 16.81 -11.89 -67.87
N ALA A 4 15.91 -12.60 -67.16
CA ALA A 4 15.07 -12.03 -66.11
C ALA A 4 15.86 -11.95 -64.79
N THR A 5 16.06 -10.74 -64.28
CA THR A 5 16.60 -10.47 -62.94
C THR A 5 15.50 -10.65 -61.89
N ALA A 6 15.70 -11.60 -60.97
CA ALA A 6 14.84 -11.82 -59.81
C ALA A 6 15.13 -10.76 -58.74
N ASN A 7 14.15 -9.91 -58.45
CA ASN A 7 14.17 -8.97 -57.32
C ASN A 7 13.89 -9.73 -56.01
N GLY A 8 14.94 -10.08 -55.27
CA GLY A 8 14.83 -10.58 -53.90
C GLY A 8 14.72 -9.41 -52.91
N ALA A 9 13.51 -9.10 -52.45
CA ALA A 9 13.32 -8.22 -51.29
C ALA A 9 13.79 -8.95 -50.01
N PRO A 10 14.54 -8.31 -49.10
CA PRO A 10 14.97 -8.96 -47.87
C PRO A 10 13.76 -9.23 -46.96
N TYR A 11 13.57 -10.51 -46.61
CA TYR A 11 12.59 -10.92 -45.59
C TYR A 11 12.98 -10.35 -44.22
N HIS A 12 12.10 -9.52 -43.65
CA HIS A 12 12.28 -9.00 -42.29
C HIS A 12 11.52 -9.91 -41.30
N VAL A 13 12.24 -10.67 -40.50
CA VAL A 13 11.64 -11.48 -39.42
C VAL A 13 11.28 -10.53 -38.27
N PRO A 14 10.02 -10.48 -37.81
CA PRO A 14 9.66 -9.65 -36.65
C PRO A 14 10.41 -10.14 -35.40
N PRO A 15 10.90 -9.24 -34.55
CA PRO A 15 11.56 -9.63 -33.32
C PRO A 15 10.61 -10.44 -32.42
N GLU A 16 11.12 -11.48 -31.78
CA GLU A 16 10.35 -12.27 -30.84
C GLU A 16 9.92 -11.42 -29.63
N PRO A 17 8.67 -11.55 -29.15
CA PRO A 17 8.21 -10.79 -27.99
C PRO A 17 9.01 -11.21 -26.75
N SER A 18 9.58 -10.23 -26.05
CA SER A 18 10.35 -10.45 -24.82
C SER A 18 9.49 -11.13 -23.74
N ARG A 19 10.04 -12.16 -23.08
CA ARG A 19 9.36 -12.92 -22.02
C ARG A 19 9.38 -12.24 -20.64
N TRP A 20 10.21 -11.20 -20.50
CA TRP A 20 10.38 -10.44 -19.25
C TRP A 20 9.10 -9.78 -18.73
N PRO A 21 8.28 -9.07 -19.53
CA PRO A 21 7.02 -8.49 -19.04
C PRO A 21 6.08 -9.54 -18.43
N SER A 22 6.00 -10.73 -19.01
CA SER A 22 5.18 -11.82 -18.49
C SER A 22 5.69 -12.36 -17.15
N ILE A 23 7.01 -12.48 -17.00
CA ILE A 23 7.63 -12.93 -15.74
C ILE A 23 7.42 -11.89 -14.63
N VAL A 24 7.61 -10.61 -14.93
CA VAL A 24 7.38 -9.51 -13.98
C VAL A 24 5.91 -9.43 -13.56
N LEU A 25 4.99 -9.53 -14.52
CA LEU A 25 3.56 -9.52 -14.25
C LEU A 25 3.15 -10.73 -13.40
N ALA A 26 3.67 -11.92 -13.69
CA ALA A 26 3.41 -13.11 -12.90
C ALA A 26 3.91 -12.93 -11.45
N ALA A 27 5.14 -12.44 -11.25
CA ALA A 27 5.66 -12.18 -9.91
C ALA A 27 4.82 -11.16 -9.15
N ALA A 28 4.35 -10.09 -9.81
CA ALA A 28 3.49 -9.07 -9.21
C ALA A 28 2.14 -9.64 -8.74
N VAL A 29 1.51 -10.50 -9.54
CA VAL A 29 0.24 -11.16 -9.17
C VAL A 29 0.43 -12.08 -7.95
N HIS A 30 1.51 -12.85 -7.92
CA HIS A 30 1.80 -13.73 -6.78
C HIS A 30 2.10 -12.93 -5.50
N ALA A 31 2.87 -11.84 -5.61
CA ALA A 31 3.13 -10.94 -4.49
C ALA A 31 1.83 -10.30 -3.96
N GLY A 32 0.93 -9.88 -4.85
CA GLY A 32 -0.39 -9.36 -4.47
C GLY A 32 -1.24 -10.38 -3.72
N LEU A 33 -1.25 -11.64 -4.16
CA LEU A 33 -1.98 -12.73 -3.49
C LEU A 33 -1.41 -13.02 -2.10
N LEU A 34 -0.08 -13.07 -1.97
CA LEU A 34 0.58 -13.26 -0.67
C LEU A 34 0.29 -12.10 0.29
N ALA A 35 0.33 -10.86 -0.19
CA ALA A 35 -0.02 -9.69 0.62
C ALA A 35 -1.49 -9.74 1.08
N PHE A 36 -2.41 -10.08 0.18
CA PHE A 36 -3.82 -10.24 0.51
C PHE A 36 -4.04 -11.32 1.60
N LEU A 37 -3.38 -12.47 1.47
CA LEU A 37 -3.49 -13.55 2.44
C LEU A 37 -2.89 -13.17 3.80
N TYR A 38 -1.75 -12.47 3.80
CA TYR A 38 -1.12 -11.98 5.03
C TYR A 38 -2.02 -10.97 5.76
N ILE A 39 -2.61 -10.02 5.03
CA ILE A 39 -3.52 -9.02 5.60
C ILE A 39 -4.80 -9.69 6.12
N GLY A 40 -5.36 -10.66 5.38
CA GLY A 40 -6.53 -11.42 5.83
C GLY A 40 -6.26 -12.19 7.12
N VAL A 41 -5.22 -13.04 7.13
CA VAL A 41 -4.88 -13.91 8.26
C VAL A 41 -4.46 -13.09 9.48
N SER A 42 -3.71 -12.01 9.31
CA SER A 42 -3.33 -11.12 10.42
C SER A 42 -4.54 -10.43 11.05
N TRP A 43 -5.59 -10.15 10.29
CA TRP A 43 -6.83 -9.56 10.81
C TRP A 43 -7.71 -10.57 11.58
N GLN A 44 -7.54 -11.87 11.33
CA GLN A 44 -8.26 -12.95 12.01
C GLN A 44 -7.53 -13.49 13.24
N ASN A 45 -6.32 -13.00 13.55
CA ASN A 45 -5.54 -13.46 14.68
C ASN A 45 -6.00 -12.80 15.99
N THR A 46 -7.20 -13.14 16.44
CA THR A 46 -7.63 -12.93 17.83
C THR A 46 -7.15 -14.13 18.64
N THR A 47 -6.19 -13.94 19.53
CA THR A 47 -5.84 -14.97 20.52
C THR A 47 -7.06 -15.23 21.39
N PRO A 48 -7.69 -16.43 21.34
CA PRO A 48 -8.80 -16.71 22.23
C PRO A 48 -8.28 -16.61 23.67
N VAL A 49 -8.87 -15.70 24.44
CA VAL A 49 -8.68 -15.65 25.88
C VAL A 49 -9.10 -17.02 26.39
N GLN A 50 -8.16 -17.76 26.98
CA GLN A 50 -8.44 -19.05 27.60
C GLN A 50 -9.34 -18.78 28.80
N VAL A 51 -10.66 -18.88 28.58
CA VAL A 51 -11.63 -18.88 29.67
C VAL A 51 -11.53 -20.26 30.28
N GLU A 52 -10.75 -20.37 31.34
CA GLU A 52 -10.76 -21.52 32.24
C GLU A 52 -12.17 -21.60 32.85
N ALA A 53 -13.04 -22.38 32.21
CA ALA A 53 -14.29 -22.78 32.80
C ALA A 53 -13.97 -23.80 33.89
N GLU A 54 -13.70 -23.30 35.10
CA GLU A 54 -13.82 -24.12 36.30
C GLU A 54 -15.26 -24.65 36.34
N VAL A 55 -15.40 -25.95 36.04
CA VAL A 55 -16.66 -26.67 36.16
C VAL A 55 -16.97 -26.79 37.65
N TRP A 56 -17.80 -25.87 38.16
CA TRP A 56 -18.30 -25.94 39.52
C TRP A 56 -19.31 -27.10 39.63
N ASP A 57 -18.83 -28.26 40.12
CA ASP A 57 -19.70 -29.30 40.65
C ASP A 57 -20.23 -28.85 42.03
N MET A 58 -21.53 -28.61 42.12
CA MET A 58 -22.24 -28.10 43.31
C MET A 58 -22.38 -29.16 44.43
N LYS A 59 -21.33 -29.95 44.71
CA LYS A 59 -21.39 -30.98 45.76
C LYS A 59 -20.19 -31.10 46.69
N THR A 60 -19.42 -30.03 46.89
CA THR A 60 -18.65 -29.88 48.15
C THR A 60 -18.59 -28.44 48.59
N GLN A 61 -19.33 -28.10 49.64
CA GLN A 61 -19.18 -26.89 50.41
C GLN A 61 -17.86 -27.00 51.21
N SER A 62 -16.75 -26.55 50.62
CA SER A 62 -15.46 -26.46 51.30
C SER A 62 -15.40 -25.14 52.08
N ALA A 63 -14.96 -25.23 53.33
CA ALA A 63 -14.92 -24.14 54.29
C ALA A 63 -14.03 -22.97 53.81
N ALA A 64 -14.46 -21.75 54.17
CA ALA A 64 -13.80 -20.50 53.80
C ALA A 64 -12.32 -20.44 54.25
N PRO A 65 -11.44 -19.82 53.46
CA PRO A 65 -10.05 -19.60 53.86
C PRO A 65 -10.00 -18.59 55.02
N PRO A 66 -9.06 -18.75 55.98
CA PRO A 66 -8.89 -17.81 57.09
C PRO A 66 -8.44 -16.44 56.57
N PRO A 67 -8.79 -15.35 57.26
CA PRO A 67 -8.49 -13.99 56.82
C PRO A 67 -6.99 -13.72 56.79
N PRO A 68 -6.51 -12.86 55.86
CA PRO A 68 -5.10 -12.51 55.79
C PRO A 68 -4.66 -11.77 57.06
N PRO A 69 -3.46 -12.06 57.60
CA PRO A 69 -2.92 -11.34 58.74
C PRO A 69 -2.67 -9.85 58.39
N PRO A 70 -2.90 -8.92 59.33
CA PRO A 70 -2.55 -7.50 59.17
C PRO A 70 -1.05 -7.29 58.95
N PRO A 71 -0.64 -6.19 58.29
CA PRO A 71 0.74 -5.95 57.91
C PRO A 71 1.59 -5.51 59.11
N GLU A 72 2.64 -6.27 59.43
CA GLU A 72 3.71 -5.82 60.31
C GLU A 72 4.84 -5.16 59.51
N VAL A 73 5.35 -4.10 60.12
CA VAL A 73 6.22 -3.05 59.57
C VAL A 73 7.63 -3.59 59.25
N ILE A 74 8.09 -3.34 58.03
CA ILE A 74 9.50 -3.40 57.58
C ILE A 74 10.19 -2.13 58.12
N GLU A 75 11.27 -2.14 58.91
CA GLU A 75 12.71 -2.43 58.66
C GLU A 75 13.47 -2.12 60.00
N PRO A 76 14.79 -2.40 60.24
CA PRO A 76 15.83 -2.83 59.30
C PRO A 76 16.75 -3.98 59.80
N ALA A 77 17.54 -4.56 58.88
CA ALA A 77 18.61 -5.51 59.20
C ALA A 77 19.95 -4.82 59.47
N PRO A 78 20.73 -5.27 60.48
CA PRO A 78 22.15 -5.53 60.22
C PRO A 78 22.76 -6.76 60.95
N VAL A 79 23.60 -7.50 60.19
CA VAL A 79 24.88 -8.21 60.47
C VAL A 79 25.05 -9.12 61.72
N PRO A 80 25.62 -10.34 61.57
CA PRO A 80 26.19 -11.09 62.69
C PRO A 80 27.72 -11.33 62.63
N VAL A 81 28.41 -11.02 63.73
CA VAL A 81 29.67 -11.58 64.29
C VAL A 81 29.75 -11.17 65.79
N PRO A 82 30.63 -11.67 66.70
CA PRO A 82 31.36 -12.95 66.89
C PRO A 82 31.35 -13.51 68.38
N GLN A 83 32.12 -14.59 68.66
CA GLN A 83 32.86 -14.99 69.92
C GLN A 83 32.23 -16.00 70.95
N PRO A 84 32.95 -16.52 72.01
CA PRO A 84 34.14 -17.41 72.03
C PRO A 84 34.16 -18.53 73.15
N VAL A 85 35.32 -19.21 73.29
CA VAL A 85 35.87 -20.32 74.17
C VAL A 85 35.58 -20.31 75.71
N PRO A 86 35.75 -21.44 76.47
CA PRO A 86 37.04 -21.71 77.20
C PRO A 86 37.42 -23.20 77.55
N VAL A 87 38.67 -23.36 78.04
CA VAL A 87 39.48 -24.54 78.50
C VAL A 87 39.16 -24.94 79.98
N PRO A 88 39.56 -26.13 80.57
CA PRO A 88 40.93 -26.39 81.09
C PRO A 88 41.44 -27.88 81.18
N VAL A 89 42.74 -27.97 81.53
CA VAL A 89 43.82 -29.01 81.78
C VAL A 89 43.57 -30.02 82.96
N PRO A 90 44.48 -30.96 83.48
CA PRO A 90 45.90 -31.34 83.17
C PRO A 90 46.44 -32.82 83.41
N LYS A 91 47.72 -33.07 82.98
CA LYS A 91 48.81 -33.98 83.53
C LYS A 91 48.66 -35.53 83.38
N VAL A 92 49.68 -36.41 83.24
CA VAL A 92 51.16 -36.42 83.37
C VAL A 92 51.77 -37.74 82.78
N VAL A 93 52.93 -37.62 82.09
CA VAL A 93 54.16 -38.45 82.02
C VAL A 93 54.12 -40.01 81.99
N GLN A 94 54.80 -40.64 81.01
CA GLN A 94 55.99 -41.53 81.15
C GLN A 94 56.37 -42.25 79.82
N GLN A 95 57.69 -42.28 79.51
CA GLN A 95 58.36 -43.17 78.52
C GLN A 95 59.01 -44.38 79.28
N PRO A 96 59.84 -45.25 78.65
CA PRO A 96 59.55 -46.49 77.91
C PRO A 96 60.09 -47.76 78.65
N PRO A 97 60.07 -48.99 78.05
CA PRO A 97 61.29 -49.52 77.42
C PRO A 97 61.05 -50.38 76.14
N PRO A 98 62.12 -50.81 75.44
CA PRO A 98 62.06 -51.31 74.06
C PRO A 98 62.01 -52.84 73.97
N LYS A 99 61.54 -53.36 72.82
CA LYS A 99 61.86 -54.73 72.38
C LYS A 99 62.07 -54.76 70.86
N VAL A 100 63.25 -55.24 70.50
CA VAL A 100 63.80 -55.51 69.17
C VAL A 100 63.31 -56.88 68.69
N GLU A 101 63.08 -57.01 67.37
CA GLU A 101 63.20 -58.20 66.48
C GLU A 101 62.15 -58.08 65.36
N GLU A 102 62.34 -58.30 64.07
CA GLU A 102 63.45 -58.42 63.11
C GLU A 102 62.78 -58.31 61.71
N PRO A 103 63.51 -58.13 60.60
CA PRO A 103 63.01 -57.51 59.38
C PRO A 103 62.32 -58.49 58.43
N VAL A 104 61.20 -58.08 57.82
CA VAL A 104 60.65 -58.76 56.63
C VAL A 104 60.60 -57.77 55.46
N ALA A 105 61.60 -57.92 54.60
CA ALA A 105 61.65 -57.71 53.15
C ALA A 105 60.77 -56.61 52.50
N PRO A 106 61.38 -55.65 51.75
CA PRO A 106 60.65 -54.68 50.95
C PRO A 106 60.10 -55.34 49.67
N LYS A 107 58.78 -55.28 49.45
CA LYS A 107 58.18 -55.47 48.12
C LYS A 107 58.04 -54.11 47.45
N ALA A 108 59.07 -53.68 46.72
CA ALA A 108 58.94 -52.61 45.73
C ALA A 108 58.33 -53.21 44.45
N PRO A 109 57.08 -52.83 44.09
CA PRO A 109 56.87 -52.19 42.79
C PRO A 109 55.77 -51.10 42.72
N ASP A 110 55.04 -50.78 43.80
CA ASP A 110 53.85 -49.90 43.73
C ASP A 110 54.13 -48.38 43.64
N ILE A 111 55.29 -47.90 44.11
CA ILE A 111 55.60 -46.45 44.20
C ILE A 111 55.90 -45.81 42.83
N ALA A 112 56.42 -46.59 41.88
CA ALA A 112 56.75 -46.09 40.54
C ALA A 112 55.49 -45.90 39.67
N LEU A 113 54.54 -46.84 39.76
CA LEU A 113 53.27 -46.80 39.04
C LEU A 113 52.37 -45.66 39.53
N GLU A 114 52.36 -45.37 40.83
CA GLU A 114 51.58 -44.27 41.40
C GLU A 114 52.14 -42.88 41.03
N ARG A 115 53.48 -42.74 40.98
CA ARG A 115 54.13 -41.51 40.54
C ARG A 115 53.91 -41.24 39.04
N GLU A 116 53.78 -42.28 38.23
CA GLU A 116 53.43 -42.17 36.82
C GLU A 116 51.95 -41.80 36.61
N LYS A 117 51.03 -42.44 37.35
CA LYS A 117 49.60 -42.08 37.35
C LYS A 117 49.37 -40.61 37.73
N ARG A 118 50.03 -40.13 38.79
CA ARG A 118 49.94 -38.72 39.23
C ARG A 118 50.51 -37.72 38.20
N LYS A 119 51.56 -38.10 37.46
CA LYS A 119 52.10 -37.27 36.36
C LYS A 119 51.16 -37.27 35.14
N ALA A 120 50.53 -38.40 34.83
CA ALA A 120 49.55 -38.50 33.75
C ALA A 120 48.27 -37.72 34.07
N GLU A 121 47.78 -37.77 35.31
CA GLU A 121 46.62 -37.00 35.78
C GLU A 121 46.89 -35.50 35.74
N LYS A 122 48.04 -35.04 36.27
CA LYS A 122 48.43 -33.62 36.20
C LYS A 122 48.62 -33.12 34.76
N ARG A 123 49.03 -33.99 33.82
CA ARG A 123 49.10 -33.65 32.39
C ARG A 123 47.69 -33.53 31.77
N LYS A 124 46.76 -34.41 32.13
CA LYS A 124 45.36 -34.33 31.68
C LYS A 124 44.67 -33.08 32.21
N GLU A 125 44.85 -32.75 33.49
CA GLU A 125 44.28 -31.56 34.12
C GLU A 125 44.78 -30.26 33.46
N LEU A 126 46.09 -30.18 33.16
CA LEU A 126 46.68 -29.03 32.47
C LEU A 126 46.22 -28.93 30.99
N GLU A 127 45.96 -30.06 30.34
CA GLU A 127 45.40 -30.09 28.97
C GLU A 127 43.92 -29.68 28.96
N GLU A 128 43.13 -30.10 29.96
CA GLU A 128 41.73 -29.67 30.12
C GLU A 128 41.63 -28.19 30.47
N GLU A 129 42.50 -27.67 31.34
CA GLU A 129 42.57 -26.24 31.67
C GLU A 129 42.89 -25.40 30.43
N LYS A 130 43.89 -25.82 29.62
CA LYS A 130 44.20 -25.17 28.34
C LYS A 130 43.04 -25.22 27.33
N LYS A 131 42.35 -26.36 27.22
CA LYS A 131 41.15 -26.47 26.35
C LYS A 131 40.01 -25.58 26.83
N LEU A 132 39.81 -25.45 28.14
CA LEU A 132 38.80 -24.57 28.71
C LEU A 132 39.13 -23.10 28.47
N GLU A 133 40.40 -22.70 28.63
CA GLU A 133 40.88 -21.35 28.35
C GLU A 133 40.75 -21.00 26.87
N GLU A 134 41.15 -21.90 25.96
CA GLU A 134 40.99 -21.73 24.52
C GLU A 134 39.50 -21.63 24.12
N GLN A 135 38.63 -22.45 24.71
CA GLN A 135 37.18 -22.33 24.49
C GLN A 135 36.60 -21.02 25.01
N LYS A 136 37.06 -20.50 26.16
CA LYS A 136 36.63 -19.21 26.69
C LYS A 136 37.09 -18.07 25.77
N LEU A 137 38.35 -18.08 25.35
CA LEU A 137 38.89 -17.09 24.40
C LEU A 137 38.15 -17.13 23.06
N ALA A 138 37.88 -18.33 22.52
CA ALA A 138 37.14 -18.50 21.27
C ALA A 138 35.69 -18.02 21.38
N LYS A 139 35.02 -18.25 22.53
CA LYS A 139 33.67 -17.73 22.80
C LYS A 139 33.67 -16.20 22.92
N GLU A 140 34.65 -15.62 23.61
CA GLU A 140 34.78 -14.18 23.76
C GLU A 140 35.06 -13.48 22.42
N MET A 141 35.98 -14.03 21.61
CA MET A 141 36.27 -13.50 20.27
C MET A 141 35.06 -13.58 19.34
N LYS A 142 34.30 -14.69 19.38
CA LYS A 142 33.04 -14.81 18.63
C LYS A 142 31.98 -13.82 19.12
N ALA A 143 31.87 -13.61 20.43
CA ALA A 143 30.92 -12.64 20.99
C ALA A 143 31.28 -11.19 20.57
N LYS A 144 32.57 -10.82 20.62
CA LYS A 144 33.06 -9.51 20.14
C LYS A 144 32.82 -9.33 18.64
N GLN A 145 33.16 -10.32 17.81
CA GLN A 145 32.91 -10.26 16.35
C GLN A 145 31.41 -10.14 16.01
N LEU A 146 30.52 -10.82 16.74
CA LEU A 146 29.08 -10.69 16.55
C LEU A 146 28.55 -9.32 16.99
N ALA A 147 29.07 -8.78 18.10
CA ALA A 147 28.73 -7.44 18.56
C ALA A 147 29.17 -6.37 17.55
N ASP A 148 30.39 -6.46 17.03
CA ASP A 148 30.94 -5.52 16.05
C ASP A 148 30.18 -5.59 14.71
N LYS A 149 29.88 -6.81 14.23
CA LYS A 149 29.05 -6.98 13.01
C LYS A 149 27.65 -6.40 13.18
N LYS A 150 27.01 -6.64 14.32
CA LYS A 150 25.67 -6.11 14.58
C LYS A 150 25.68 -4.59 14.73
N ALA A 151 26.75 -4.02 15.30
CA ALA A 151 26.93 -2.57 15.39
C ALA A 151 27.16 -1.95 14.01
N GLN A 152 27.99 -2.56 13.15
CA GLN A 152 28.18 -2.13 11.76
C GLN A 152 26.89 -2.21 10.95
N GLU A 153 26.16 -3.33 11.01
CA GLU A 153 24.89 -3.48 10.27
C GLU A 153 23.84 -2.45 10.71
N LEU A 154 23.77 -2.14 12.01
CA LEU A 154 22.89 -1.07 12.52
C LEU A 154 23.32 0.33 12.07
N ALA A 155 24.62 0.59 11.97
CA ALA A 155 25.14 1.86 11.47
C ALA A 155 24.84 2.01 9.97
N ASP A 156 25.14 0.99 9.17
CA ASP A 156 24.89 0.96 7.73
C ASP A 156 23.40 1.10 7.42
N LYS A 157 22.54 0.40 8.17
CA LYS A 157 21.08 0.51 8.02
C LYS A 157 20.56 1.90 8.36
N LYS A 158 21.09 2.53 9.41
CA LYS A 158 20.73 3.92 9.75
C LYS A 158 21.21 4.90 8.70
N GLU A 159 22.41 4.70 8.16
CA GLU A 159 22.94 5.55 7.09
C GLU A 159 22.12 5.41 5.80
N GLN A 160 21.75 4.19 5.41
CA GLN A 160 20.84 3.93 4.29
C GLN A 160 19.47 4.58 4.51
N GLU A 161 18.85 4.42 5.67
CA GLU A 161 17.54 5.02 5.96
C GLU A 161 17.60 6.55 5.93
N LEU A 162 18.68 7.16 6.41
CA LEU A 162 18.88 8.61 6.32
C LEU A 162 19.13 9.08 4.88
N ALA A 163 19.88 8.30 4.09
CA ALA A 163 20.11 8.59 2.68
C ALA A 163 18.80 8.50 1.87
N ASP A 164 17.99 7.46 2.10
CA ASP A 164 16.70 7.25 1.46
C ASP A 164 15.70 8.35 1.83
N LYS A 165 15.58 8.69 3.12
CA LYS A 165 14.74 9.82 3.55
C LYS A 165 15.17 11.15 2.93
N LYS A 166 16.48 11.39 2.80
CA LYS A 166 17.00 12.61 2.17
C LYS A 166 16.77 12.61 0.65
N ALA A 167 16.84 11.45 -0.01
CA ALA A 167 16.52 11.31 -1.42
C ALA A 167 15.02 11.56 -1.66
N GLU A 168 14.15 10.96 -0.84
CA GLU A 168 12.71 11.13 -0.92
C GLU A 168 12.28 12.58 -0.66
N GLN A 169 12.86 13.25 0.35
CA GLN A 169 12.59 14.66 0.60
C GLN A 169 12.99 15.56 -0.57
N LYS A 170 14.15 15.30 -1.20
CA LYS A 170 14.58 16.03 -2.39
C LYS A 170 13.66 15.78 -3.58
N GLU A 171 13.22 14.54 -3.78
CA GLU A 171 12.28 14.20 -4.85
C GLU A 171 10.93 14.88 -4.64
N GLN A 172 10.39 14.86 -3.41
CA GLN A 172 9.15 15.56 -3.07
C GLN A 172 9.27 17.08 -3.24
N GLU A 173 10.40 17.68 -2.87
CA GLU A 173 10.64 19.11 -3.07
C GLU A 173 10.74 19.47 -4.57
N LEU A 174 11.43 18.64 -5.36
CA LEU A 174 11.50 18.81 -6.81
C LEU A 174 10.14 18.63 -7.48
N ALA A 175 9.36 17.64 -7.06
CA ALA A 175 8.00 17.42 -7.54
C ALA A 175 7.10 18.61 -7.24
N LYS A 176 7.11 19.12 -6.00
CA LYS A 176 6.37 20.33 -5.60
C LYS A 176 6.79 21.56 -6.40
N LYS A 177 8.10 21.80 -6.57
CA LYS A 177 8.61 22.91 -7.39
C LYS A 177 8.20 22.79 -8.86
N LEU A 178 8.17 21.57 -9.41
CA LEU A 178 7.79 21.33 -10.80
C LEU A 178 6.28 21.51 -10.99
N GLU A 179 5.46 21.08 -10.03
CA GLU A 179 4.02 21.32 -10.01
C GLU A 179 3.69 22.81 -9.86
N GLU A 180 4.36 23.51 -8.95
CA GLU A 180 4.20 24.96 -8.78
C GLU A 180 4.59 25.74 -10.04
N LYS A 181 5.71 25.37 -10.69
CA LYS A 181 6.11 25.95 -11.98
C LYS A 181 5.07 25.68 -13.07
N LYS A 182 4.55 24.46 -13.17
CA LYS A 182 3.48 24.12 -14.13
C LYS A 182 2.20 24.89 -13.86
N LEU A 183 1.81 25.05 -12.60
CA LEU A 183 0.61 25.80 -12.22
C LEU A 183 0.79 27.30 -12.49
N ALA A 184 1.96 27.86 -12.17
CA ALA A 184 2.31 29.24 -12.48
C ALA A 184 2.34 29.51 -14.00
N GLU A 185 2.89 28.58 -14.80
CA GLU A 185 2.90 28.68 -16.25
C GLU A 185 1.48 28.58 -16.83
N LYS A 186 0.66 27.63 -16.36
CA LYS A 186 -0.76 27.52 -16.76
C LYS A 186 -1.54 28.78 -16.41
N LEU A 187 -1.38 29.33 -15.21
CA LEU A 187 -2.04 30.58 -14.80
C LEU A 187 -1.56 31.77 -15.65
N LYS A 188 -0.27 31.85 -15.98
CA LYS A 188 0.25 32.88 -16.89
C LYS A 188 -0.29 32.72 -18.31
N ALA A 189 -0.35 31.50 -18.83
CA ALA A 189 -0.89 31.19 -20.14
C ALA A 189 -2.40 31.49 -20.21
N GLU A 190 -3.17 31.14 -19.18
CA GLU A 190 -4.60 31.44 -19.10
C GLU A 190 -4.85 32.95 -19.00
N LYS A 191 -4.08 33.68 -18.17
CA LYS A 191 -4.17 35.14 -18.10
C LYS A 191 -3.83 35.80 -19.43
N MET A 192 -2.78 35.33 -20.12
CA MET A 192 -2.43 35.82 -21.45
C MET A 192 -3.48 35.47 -22.51
N ALA A 193 -4.09 34.29 -22.44
CA ALA A 193 -5.17 33.89 -23.35
C ALA A 193 -6.42 34.76 -23.13
N LYS A 194 -6.83 34.95 -21.87
CA LYS A 194 -7.94 35.85 -21.50
C LYS A 194 -7.69 37.29 -21.94
N ALA A 195 -6.50 37.83 -21.69
CA ALA A 195 -6.14 39.18 -22.13
C ALA A 195 -6.15 39.33 -23.67
N LYS A 196 -5.67 38.30 -24.41
CA LYS A 196 -5.73 38.28 -25.88
C LYS A 196 -7.16 38.18 -26.40
N GLU A 197 -8.00 37.38 -25.76
CA GLU A 197 -9.41 37.22 -26.12
C GLU A 197 -10.21 38.50 -25.83
N GLU A 198 -9.98 39.13 -24.69
CA GLU A 198 -10.60 40.40 -24.32
C GLU A 198 -10.21 41.51 -25.30
N ALA A 199 -8.92 41.67 -25.60
CA ALA A 199 -8.44 42.62 -26.61
C ALA A 199 -8.97 42.32 -28.02
N ALA A 200 -9.12 41.06 -28.40
CA ALA A 200 -9.75 40.68 -29.67
C ALA A 200 -11.26 40.97 -29.69
N SER A 201 -11.95 40.77 -28.56
CA SER A 201 -13.37 41.06 -28.41
C SER A 201 -13.67 42.55 -28.44
N GLU A 202 -12.80 43.38 -27.83
CA GLU A 202 -12.88 44.83 -27.87
C GLU A 202 -12.64 45.35 -29.30
N LYS A 203 -11.63 44.82 -30.00
CA LYS A 203 -11.42 45.13 -31.42
C LYS A 203 -12.63 44.76 -32.28
N ARG A 204 -13.27 43.61 -32.04
CA ARG A 204 -14.51 43.21 -32.73
C ARG A 204 -15.67 44.15 -32.39
N ARG A 205 -15.87 44.52 -31.12
CA ARG A 205 -16.90 45.49 -30.71
C ARG A 205 -16.67 46.86 -31.33
N ALA A 206 -15.43 47.35 -31.37
CA ALA A 206 -15.09 48.62 -31.99
C ALA A 206 -15.33 48.60 -33.51
N ALA A 207 -14.98 47.50 -34.19
CA ALA A 207 -15.27 47.32 -35.61
C ALA A 207 -16.77 47.20 -35.91
N GLU A 208 -17.54 46.49 -35.07
CA GLU A 208 -19.00 46.36 -35.16
C GLU A 208 -19.67 47.73 -34.96
N LEU A 209 -19.25 48.48 -33.93
CA LEU A 209 -19.77 49.83 -33.65
C LEU A 209 -19.46 50.78 -34.80
N SER A 210 -18.24 50.73 -35.34
CA SER A 210 -17.85 51.50 -36.54
C SER A 210 -18.70 51.13 -37.76
N ARG A 211 -18.96 49.84 -37.98
CA ARG A 211 -19.81 49.35 -39.08
C ARG A 211 -21.29 49.70 -38.87
N MET A 212 -21.79 49.70 -37.64
CA MET A 212 -23.15 50.08 -37.31
C MET A 212 -23.34 51.60 -37.45
N MET A 213 -22.35 52.40 -37.07
CA MET A 213 -22.34 53.85 -37.27
C MET A 213 -22.23 54.22 -38.76
N ALA A 214 -21.47 53.46 -39.54
CA ALA A 214 -21.41 53.59 -41.00
C ALA A 214 -22.65 53.02 -41.73
N GLY A 215 -23.34 52.05 -41.12
CA GLY A 215 -24.50 51.35 -41.67
C GLY A 215 -25.86 51.92 -41.23
N ALA A 216 -25.88 52.93 -40.34
CA ALA A 216 -27.10 53.61 -39.89
C ALA A 216 -27.86 54.37 -41.00
N GLY A 217 -27.40 54.30 -42.25
CA GLY A 217 -28.10 54.77 -43.44
C GLY A 217 -28.90 53.70 -44.21
N THR A 218 -28.81 52.41 -43.88
CA THR A 218 -29.51 51.36 -44.64
C THR A 218 -30.07 50.26 -43.74
N SER A 219 -31.40 50.15 -43.72
CA SER A 219 -32.19 49.24 -42.88
C SER A 219 -31.92 47.75 -43.10
N GLY A 220 -31.87 46.99 -41.98
CA GLY A 220 -32.59 45.72 -41.81
C GLY A 220 -31.96 44.43 -42.34
N GLU A 221 -32.06 43.36 -41.54
CA GLU A 221 -32.00 41.95 -41.98
C GLU A 221 -30.63 41.27 -42.20
N ALA A 222 -29.68 41.37 -41.26
CA ALA A 222 -28.46 40.53 -41.33
C ALA A 222 -27.95 39.92 -40.00
N ALA A 223 -28.58 40.21 -38.86
CA ALA A 223 -28.03 39.84 -37.55
C ALA A 223 -28.37 38.41 -37.07
N LYS A 224 -29.10 37.59 -37.84
CA LYS A 224 -29.57 36.27 -37.36
C LYS A 224 -28.75 35.08 -37.83
N SER A 225 -27.67 35.27 -38.61
CA SER A 225 -27.07 34.19 -39.42
C SER A 225 -25.74 33.61 -38.90
N THR A 226 -25.24 33.99 -37.72
CA THR A 226 -23.87 33.61 -37.29
C THR A 226 -23.81 32.56 -36.17
N ALA A 227 -24.95 32.05 -35.69
CA ALA A 227 -24.95 30.83 -34.88
C ALA A 227 -25.16 29.64 -35.83
N SER A 228 -24.27 28.65 -35.83
CA SER A 228 -24.49 27.35 -36.48
C SER A 228 -25.83 26.79 -36.04
N ARG A 229 -26.88 27.06 -36.82
CA ARG A 229 -28.22 26.58 -36.52
C ARG A 229 -28.19 25.09 -36.77
N VAL A 230 -28.00 24.32 -35.71
CA VAL A 230 -28.45 22.94 -35.72
C VAL A 230 -29.92 22.99 -36.13
N ASP A 231 -30.26 22.31 -37.22
CA ASP A 231 -31.59 22.36 -37.79
C ASP A 231 -32.62 21.93 -36.72
N THR A 232 -33.54 22.82 -36.35
CA THR A 232 -34.59 22.50 -35.36
C THR A 232 -35.40 21.26 -35.76
N SER A 233 -35.63 21.07 -37.07
CA SER A 233 -36.31 19.88 -37.60
C SER A 233 -35.53 18.59 -37.36
N TYR A 234 -34.19 18.65 -37.36
CA TYR A 234 -33.34 17.51 -37.11
C TYR A 234 -33.43 17.06 -35.64
N LEU A 235 -33.31 18.01 -34.71
CA LEU A 235 -33.49 17.74 -33.28
C LEU A 235 -34.89 17.22 -32.98
N ALA A 236 -35.93 17.75 -33.63
CA ALA A 236 -37.29 17.26 -33.49
C ALA A 236 -37.44 15.80 -33.95
N ALA A 237 -36.81 15.42 -35.06
CA ALA A 237 -36.82 14.04 -35.55
C ALA A 237 -36.12 13.08 -34.57
N ILE A 238 -34.96 13.48 -34.04
CA ILE A 238 -34.24 12.71 -33.02
C ILE A 238 -35.10 12.57 -31.75
N ASN A 239 -35.66 13.67 -31.26
CA ASN A 239 -36.50 13.66 -30.07
C ASN A 239 -37.72 12.75 -30.24
N SER A 240 -38.38 12.78 -31.40
CA SER A 240 -39.51 11.90 -31.69
C SER A 240 -39.11 10.42 -31.72
N LYS A 241 -37.96 10.10 -32.32
CA LYS A 241 -37.43 8.74 -32.35
C LYS A 241 -37.10 8.22 -30.93
N ILE A 242 -36.45 9.04 -30.11
CA ILE A 242 -36.12 8.66 -28.74
C ILE A 242 -37.38 8.55 -27.88
N LYS A 243 -38.32 9.48 -28.00
CA LYS A 243 -39.61 9.43 -27.29
C LYS A 243 -40.37 8.15 -27.61
N SER A 244 -40.48 7.78 -28.88
CA SER A 244 -41.18 6.55 -29.30
C SER A 244 -40.49 5.26 -28.86
N SER A 245 -39.17 5.27 -28.66
CA SER A 245 -38.42 4.12 -28.14
C SER A 245 -38.37 4.04 -26.61
N THR A 246 -38.68 5.14 -25.92
CA THR A 246 -38.62 5.25 -24.47
C THR A 246 -39.92 4.75 -23.84
N SER A 247 -39.84 3.72 -23.00
CA SER A 247 -40.97 3.22 -22.22
C SER A 247 -40.75 3.50 -20.73
N TYR A 248 -41.50 4.44 -20.17
CA TYR A 248 -41.52 4.71 -18.73
C TYR A 248 -42.83 4.20 -18.12
N ALA A 249 -42.74 3.32 -17.13
CA ALA A 249 -43.91 2.69 -16.49
C ALA A 249 -44.41 3.44 -15.25
N GLY A 250 -43.75 4.53 -14.85
CA GLY A 250 -44.15 5.32 -13.67
C GLY A 250 -45.15 6.44 -14.00
N SER A 251 -45.63 7.11 -12.95
CA SER A 251 -46.53 8.27 -13.11
C SER A 251 -45.77 9.46 -13.70
N THR A 252 -46.29 10.04 -14.79
CA THR A 252 -45.72 11.24 -15.42
C THR A 252 -46.20 12.55 -14.79
N ALA A 253 -47.07 12.47 -13.78
CA ALA A 253 -47.64 13.62 -13.06
C ALA A 253 -46.82 13.95 -11.80
N VAL A 254 -45.52 14.15 -11.95
CA VAL A 254 -44.65 14.59 -10.85
C VAL A 254 -44.55 16.12 -10.82
N PRO A 255 -44.74 16.78 -9.66
CA PRO A 255 -44.54 18.23 -9.53
C PRO A 255 -43.07 18.61 -9.84
N GLY A 256 -42.84 19.73 -10.53
CA GLY A 256 -41.49 20.30 -10.66
C GLY A 256 -40.76 20.11 -12.00
N LYS A 257 -41.45 19.67 -13.07
CA LYS A 257 -40.85 19.50 -14.42
C LYS A 257 -39.50 18.76 -14.39
N PRO A 258 -39.46 17.50 -13.93
CA PRO A 258 -38.24 16.71 -13.94
C PRO A 258 -37.69 16.62 -15.37
N GLU A 259 -36.44 17.03 -15.53
CA GLU A 259 -35.74 17.15 -16.81
C GLU A 259 -34.38 16.45 -16.69
N VAL A 260 -34.11 15.52 -17.60
CA VAL A 260 -32.83 14.83 -17.73
C VAL A 260 -32.10 15.32 -18.96
N VAL A 261 -30.79 15.55 -18.86
CA VAL A 261 -29.95 15.97 -20.01
C VAL A 261 -28.90 14.91 -20.26
N PHE A 262 -28.90 14.38 -21.48
CA PHE A 262 -27.89 13.43 -21.94
C PHE A 262 -27.03 14.04 -23.05
N LYS A 263 -25.74 13.76 -22.97
CA LYS A 263 -24.77 13.96 -24.04
C LYS A 263 -24.61 12.65 -24.80
N ILE A 264 -24.95 12.66 -26.08
CA ILE A 264 -24.93 11.51 -26.97
C ILE A 264 -23.83 11.73 -28.00
N GLU A 265 -23.01 10.71 -28.21
CA GLU A 265 -22.03 10.68 -29.30
C GLU A 265 -22.43 9.61 -30.30
N GLN A 266 -22.36 9.95 -31.58
CA GLN A 266 -22.78 9.08 -32.66
C GLN A 266 -21.82 9.10 -33.85
N LEU A 267 -21.82 8.01 -34.60
CA LEU A 267 -21.08 7.86 -35.86
C LEU A 267 -21.75 8.68 -36.98
N PRO A 268 -21.03 8.98 -38.07
CA PRO A 268 -21.64 9.55 -39.28
C PRO A 268 -22.76 8.71 -39.89
N SER A 269 -22.87 7.43 -39.53
CA SER A 269 -23.98 6.53 -39.89
C SER A 269 -25.28 6.84 -39.14
N GLY A 270 -25.21 7.56 -38.00
CA GLY A 270 -26.32 7.75 -37.06
C GLY A 270 -26.32 6.75 -35.90
N GLU A 271 -25.39 5.78 -35.88
CA GLU A 271 -25.27 4.82 -34.78
C GLU A 271 -24.71 5.47 -33.53
N ILE A 272 -25.29 5.14 -32.38
CA ILE A 272 -24.91 5.69 -31.09
C ILE A 272 -23.68 4.95 -30.57
N ILE A 273 -22.64 5.69 -30.18
CA ILE A 273 -21.39 5.16 -29.59
C ILE A 273 -21.44 5.26 -28.07
N SER A 274 -21.83 6.43 -27.56
CA SER A 274 -21.80 6.71 -26.13
C SER A 274 -23.00 7.56 -25.72
N VAL A 275 -23.53 7.26 -24.54
CA VAL A 275 -24.58 8.04 -23.87
C VAL A 275 -24.07 8.39 -22.49
N ARG A 276 -24.05 9.68 -22.16
CA ARG A 276 -23.58 10.17 -20.87
C ARG A 276 -24.63 11.07 -20.24
N LEU A 277 -24.97 10.79 -18.99
CA LEU A 277 -25.81 11.66 -18.19
C LEU A 277 -25.05 12.94 -17.80
N THR A 278 -25.57 14.10 -18.21
CA THR A 278 -25.02 15.42 -17.87
C THR A 278 -25.78 16.04 -16.69
N LYS A 279 -27.10 15.84 -16.64
CA LYS A 279 -27.98 16.33 -15.56
C LYS A 279 -29.08 15.32 -15.30
N SER A 280 -29.18 14.81 -14.06
CA SER A 280 -30.25 13.89 -13.65
C SER A 280 -31.58 14.61 -13.47
N SER A 281 -32.69 13.93 -13.75
CA SER A 281 -34.04 14.47 -13.45
C SER A 281 -34.40 14.45 -11.97
N GLY A 282 -33.61 13.75 -11.15
CA GLY A 282 -33.90 13.47 -9.73
C GLY A 282 -34.72 12.19 -9.52
N ILE A 283 -35.12 11.50 -10.60
CA ILE A 283 -35.87 10.24 -10.55
C ILE A 283 -35.07 9.17 -11.33
N PRO A 284 -34.36 8.26 -10.64
CA PRO A 284 -33.50 7.28 -11.31
C PRO A 284 -34.24 6.41 -12.33
N ALA A 285 -35.45 5.96 -12.00
CA ALA A 285 -36.27 5.13 -12.91
C ALA A 285 -36.63 5.85 -14.22
N PHE A 286 -36.69 7.18 -14.21
CA PHE A 286 -36.94 7.99 -15.39
C PHE A 286 -35.66 8.13 -16.22
N ASP A 287 -34.54 8.45 -15.57
CA ASP A 287 -33.23 8.58 -16.21
C ASP A 287 -32.85 7.26 -16.91
N ASP A 288 -33.02 6.12 -16.23
CA ASP A 288 -32.77 4.78 -16.78
C ASP A 288 -33.67 4.46 -17.98
N ALA A 289 -34.94 4.86 -17.93
CA ALA A 289 -35.89 4.63 -19.03
C ALA A 289 -35.49 5.42 -20.28
N VAL A 290 -35.10 6.69 -20.09
CA VAL A 290 -34.63 7.56 -21.18
C VAL A 290 -33.30 7.04 -21.73
N GLU A 291 -32.36 6.61 -20.89
CA GLU A 291 -31.09 6.02 -21.35
C GLU A 291 -31.33 4.79 -22.23
N LYS A 292 -32.19 3.86 -21.79
CA LYS A 292 -32.57 2.68 -22.60
C LYS A 292 -33.27 3.07 -23.89
N GLY A 293 -34.13 4.09 -23.85
CA GLY A 293 -34.82 4.62 -25.03
C GLY A 293 -33.87 5.26 -26.04
N ILE A 294 -32.83 5.94 -25.58
CA ILE A 294 -31.75 6.47 -26.42
C ILE A 294 -31.01 5.32 -27.09
N LEU A 295 -30.54 4.33 -26.32
CA LEU A 295 -29.80 3.18 -26.86
C LEU A 295 -30.62 2.40 -27.90
N LYS A 296 -31.92 2.20 -27.64
CA LYS A 296 -32.85 1.53 -28.57
C LYS A 296 -33.14 2.33 -29.84
N SER A 297 -32.88 3.63 -29.83
CA SER A 297 -33.11 4.53 -30.97
C SER A 297 -32.00 4.53 -32.01
N SER A 298 -30.94 3.73 -31.81
CA SER A 298 -29.88 3.56 -32.80
C SER A 298 -30.39 2.79 -34.05
N PRO A 299 -30.11 3.27 -35.28
CA PRO A 299 -29.48 4.53 -35.63
C PRO A 299 -30.44 5.73 -35.62
N LEU A 300 -29.93 6.89 -35.22
CA LEU A 300 -30.65 8.16 -35.22
C LEU A 300 -30.86 8.70 -36.65
N PRO A 301 -31.94 9.47 -36.89
CA PRO A 301 -32.21 10.07 -38.20
C PRO A 301 -31.06 11.00 -38.63
N LYS A 302 -30.98 11.28 -39.92
CA LYS A 302 -29.99 12.19 -40.53
C LYS A 302 -30.61 13.57 -40.79
N ASN A 303 -29.78 14.62 -40.86
CA ASN A 303 -30.25 15.95 -41.27
C ASN A 303 -30.77 15.91 -42.72
N LYS A 304 -31.47 16.97 -43.13
CA LYS A 304 -31.88 17.17 -44.54
C LYS A 304 -30.69 17.13 -45.52
N ASN A 305 -29.50 17.50 -45.03
CA ASN A 305 -28.27 17.52 -45.81
C ASN A 305 -27.54 16.15 -45.79
N GLY A 306 -28.13 15.11 -45.20
CA GLY A 306 -27.53 13.79 -45.04
C GLY A 306 -26.42 13.68 -43.99
N THR A 307 -26.02 14.81 -43.40
CA THR A 307 -25.03 14.88 -42.31
C THR A 307 -25.65 14.50 -40.97
N VAL A 308 -24.80 14.06 -40.05
CA VAL A 308 -25.14 13.65 -38.69
C VAL A 308 -24.25 14.43 -37.72
N LEU A 309 -24.81 14.94 -36.63
CA LEU A 309 -24.01 15.63 -35.60
C LEU A 309 -23.20 14.61 -34.80
N ARG A 310 -21.89 14.78 -34.68
CA ARG A 310 -21.04 13.82 -33.95
C ARG A 310 -21.33 13.79 -32.45
N THR A 311 -21.69 14.93 -31.89
CA THR A 311 -22.02 15.11 -30.47
C THR A 311 -23.27 15.96 -30.37
N LEU A 312 -24.23 15.51 -29.57
CA LEU A 312 -25.49 16.20 -29.36
C LEU A 312 -25.89 16.14 -27.89
N GLU A 313 -26.45 17.24 -27.40
CA GLU A 313 -27.01 17.33 -26.05
C GLU A 313 -28.52 17.47 -26.17
N ILE A 314 -29.25 16.55 -25.54
CA ILE A 314 -30.71 16.54 -25.58
C ILE A 314 -31.25 16.51 -24.15
N ALA A 315 -32.21 17.39 -23.90
CA ALA A 315 -33.01 17.41 -22.69
C ALA A 315 -34.35 16.69 -22.91
N PHE A 316 -34.71 15.78 -22.00
CA PHE A 316 -36.01 15.13 -21.96
C PHE A 316 -36.75 15.51 -20.68
N ALA A 317 -37.93 16.10 -20.85
CA ALA A 317 -38.85 16.34 -19.76
C ALA A 317 -39.83 15.17 -19.62
N MET A 318 -40.17 14.78 -18.40
CA MET A 318 -41.11 13.67 -18.17
C MET A 318 -42.50 13.88 -18.79
N LYS A 319 -42.95 15.13 -18.90
CA LYS A 319 -44.23 15.49 -19.52
C LYS A 319 -44.29 15.15 -21.02
N ASP A 320 -43.13 15.03 -21.65
CA ASP A 320 -43.02 14.79 -23.09
C ASP A 320 -43.12 13.31 -23.48
N LEU A 321 -43.13 12.41 -22.49
CA LEU A 321 -43.30 10.96 -22.63
C LEU A 321 -44.75 10.63 -22.31
N LYS A 322 -45.64 10.84 -23.26
CA LYS A 322 -47.06 10.49 -23.15
C LYS A 322 -47.50 9.67 -24.35
#